data_AF-A0A1Z7ZUS4-F1
#
_entry.id   AF-A0A1Z7ZUS4-F1
#
_cell.length_a   1.000
_cell.length_b   1.000
_cell.length_c   1.000
_cell.angle_alpha   90.00
_cell.angle_beta   90.00
_cell.angle_gamma   90.00
#
_symmetry.space_group_name_H-M   'P 1'
#
loop_
_entity.id
_entity.type
_entity.pdbx_description
1 polymer ?
#
loop_
_entity_poly.entity_id
_entity_poly.type
_entity_poly.pdbx_seq_one_letter_code
_entity_poly.pdbx_strand_id
1 'polypeptide(L)'
;MKTNYLLNLLLTASIFIIASQTLTAQVRIVEVNPTTNEVKIHNYGPTTVNVSSYWFCHLFAYSQLNGGTVLSGSLNLASGADVVVQSSTNFNATASDLGLYQSPSFGSSTAMLDFTQWGSGGNGRENVAVAKGIWTAGTFINATPPYEFTGTSTDLGVGFWDTLLSINDLDNTTRFNLYPNPTNSILNIETEHNETELLFQVFDLLGKQILNKTIDIQALSYLDVTDLNSGIYLIKISAGDKSETKRFIKN
;
A
#
# COMPACT_ATOMS: atom_id res chain seq x y z
N MET A 1 -48.62 16.82 70.07
CA MET A 1 -48.58 16.14 68.76
C MET A 1 -47.29 16.54 68.07
N LYS A 2 -46.34 15.61 67.93
CA LYS A 2 -45.07 15.82 67.21
C LYS A 2 -45.27 15.37 65.76
N THR A 3 -45.00 16.22 64.79
CA THR A 3 -44.99 15.84 63.37
C THR A 3 -43.60 16.07 62.83
N ASN A 4 -42.90 14.96 62.56
CA ASN A 4 -41.59 14.92 61.92
C ASN A 4 -41.76 15.19 60.42
N TYR A 5 -40.97 16.11 59.86
CA TYR A 5 -40.79 16.22 58.41
C TYR A 5 -39.41 15.66 58.05
N LEU A 6 -39.42 14.51 57.37
CA LEU A 6 -38.25 13.87 56.77
C LEU A 6 -37.83 14.69 55.53
N LEU A 7 -36.59 15.14 55.55
CA LEU A 7 -35.90 15.83 54.47
C LEU A 7 -35.49 14.80 53.41
N ASN A 8 -36.20 14.73 52.28
CA ASN A 8 -35.80 13.90 51.14
C ASN A 8 -34.72 14.63 50.32
N LEU A 9 -33.46 14.25 50.53
CA LEU A 9 -32.32 14.65 49.72
C LEU A 9 -32.29 13.78 48.45
N LEU A 10 -32.78 14.30 47.32
CA LEU A 10 -32.63 13.65 46.01
C LEU A 10 -31.23 13.96 45.46
N LEU A 11 -30.33 12.99 45.60
CA LEU A 11 -28.99 13.03 44.99
C LEU A 11 -29.12 12.49 43.54
N THR A 12 -29.23 13.37 42.55
CA THR A 12 -29.13 12.95 41.15
C THR A 12 -27.65 12.80 40.78
N ALA A 13 -27.16 11.56 40.84
CA ALA A 13 -25.85 11.21 40.28
C ALA A 13 -25.98 11.12 38.75
N SER A 14 -25.61 12.19 38.06
CA SER A 14 -25.43 12.18 36.60
C SER A 14 -24.13 11.45 36.28
N ILE A 15 -24.22 10.14 36.05
CA ILE A 15 -23.10 9.36 35.52
C ILE A 15 -22.93 9.74 34.06
N PHE A 16 -21.95 10.59 33.77
CA PHE A 16 -21.50 10.85 32.40
C PHE A 16 -20.62 9.66 31.99
N ILE A 17 -21.24 8.66 31.36
CA ILE A 17 -20.50 7.59 30.68
C ILE A 17 -19.90 8.21 29.42
N ILE A 18 -18.63 8.60 29.47
CA ILE A 18 -17.85 8.84 28.25
C ILE A 18 -17.57 7.46 27.67
N ALA A 19 -18.50 6.93 26.88
CA ALA A 19 -18.24 5.78 26.04
C ALA A 19 -17.34 6.26 24.91
N SER A 20 -16.02 6.08 25.06
CA SER A 20 -15.10 6.12 23.93
C SER A 20 -15.38 4.88 23.08
N GLN A 21 -16.38 4.96 22.21
CA GLN A 21 -16.60 3.95 21.18
C GLN A 21 -15.48 4.11 20.15
N THR A 22 -14.36 3.42 20.37
CA THR A 22 -13.46 3.14 19.26
C THR A 22 -14.21 2.20 18.32
N LEU A 23 -14.75 2.72 17.22
CA LEU A 23 -15.24 1.87 16.12
C LEU A 23 -14.03 1.13 15.56
N THR A 24 -13.79 -0.09 16.04
CA THR A 24 -12.84 -1.00 15.39
C THR A 24 -13.51 -1.53 14.12
N ALA A 25 -13.00 -1.16 12.95
CA ALA A 25 -13.46 -1.80 11.72
C ALA A 25 -12.99 -3.26 11.72
N GLN A 26 -13.94 -4.19 11.89
CA GLN A 26 -13.63 -5.62 11.91
C GLN A 26 -13.15 -6.11 10.54
N VAL A 27 -13.79 -5.63 9.48
CA VAL A 27 -13.51 -5.97 8.09
C VAL A 27 -13.36 -4.67 7.31
N ARG A 28 -12.26 -4.51 6.57
CA ARG A 28 -11.84 -3.25 5.94
C ARG A 28 -11.34 -3.49 4.52
N ILE A 29 -11.52 -2.54 3.63
CA ILE A 29 -10.84 -2.48 2.34
C ILE A 29 -9.40 -2.01 2.58
N VAL A 30 -8.42 -2.79 2.13
CA VAL A 30 -7.00 -2.45 2.32
C VAL A 30 -6.24 -2.23 1.02
N GLU A 31 -6.76 -2.70 -0.12
CA GLU A 31 -6.23 -2.32 -1.43
C GLU A 31 -7.35 -2.18 -2.46
N VAL A 32 -7.18 -1.26 -3.40
CA VAL A 32 -8.09 -1.05 -4.53
C VAL A 32 -7.29 -0.80 -5.80
N ASN A 33 -7.45 -1.66 -6.80
CA ASN A 33 -6.98 -1.40 -8.16
C ASN A 33 -8.19 -1.11 -9.07
N PRO A 34 -8.46 0.16 -9.39
CA PRO A 34 -9.61 0.52 -10.21
C PRO A 34 -9.45 0.18 -11.70
N THR A 35 -8.26 -0.21 -12.16
CA THR A 35 -8.02 -0.65 -13.54
C THR A 35 -8.33 -2.13 -13.71
N THR A 36 -8.00 -2.97 -12.72
CA THR A 36 -8.27 -4.43 -12.75
C THR A 36 -9.55 -4.84 -12.02
N ASN A 37 -10.21 -3.88 -11.37
CA ASN A 37 -11.38 -4.07 -10.49
C ASN A 37 -11.10 -4.93 -9.25
N GLU A 38 -9.84 -4.98 -8.82
CA GLU A 38 -9.42 -5.81 -7.70
C GLU A 38 -9.52 -5.04 -6.39
N VAL A 39 -10.01 -5.73 -5.36
CA VAL A 39 -10.14 -5.18 -4.02
C VAL A 39 -9.60 -6.21 -3.02
N LYS A 40 -8.66 -5.82 -2.17
CA LYS A 40 -8.22 -6.61 -1.02
C LYS A 40 -9.01 -6.18 0.21
N ILE A 41 -9.55 -7.16 0.93
CA ILE A 41 -10.27 -6.96 2.18
C ILE A 41 -9.54 -7.71 3.29
N HIS A 42 -9.30 -7.02 4.41
CA HIS A 42 -8.67 -7.57 5.60
C HIS A 42 -9.65 -7.69 6.75
N ASN A 43 -9.52 -8.75 7.56
CA ASN A 43 -10.26 -8.91 8.82
C ASN A 43 -9.36 -8.61 10.03
N TYR A 44 -9.45 -7.40 10.57
CA TYR A 44 -8.79 -7.01 11.83
C TYR A 44 -9.48 -7.58 13.08
N GLY A 45 -10.64 -8.23 12.92
CA GLY A 45 -11.41 -8.83 14.01
C GLY A 45 -10.77 -10.10 14.59
N PRO A 46 -11.11 -10.46 15.83
CA PRO A 46 -10.57 -11.64 16.51
C PRO A 46 -11.21 -12.97 16.07
N THR A 47 -12.24 -12.92 15.21
CA THR A 47 -13.02 -14.09 14.78
C THR A 47 -13.22 -14.10 13.27
N THR A 48 -13.42 -15.30 12.72
CA THR A 48 -13.81 -15.49 11.32
C THR A 48 -15.15 -14.82 11.02
N VAL A 49 -15.25 -14.14 9.88
CA VAL A 49 -16.48 -13.49 9.38
C VAL A 49 -16.78 -14.01 7.99
N ASN A 50 -18.02 -14.44 7.74
CA ASN A 50 -18.46 -14.74 6.38
C ASN A 50 -18.86 -13.42 5.69
N VAL A 51 -18.05 -13.01 4.72
CA VAL A 51 -18.25 -11.76 3.96
C VAL A 51 -18.92 -12.00 2.60
N SER A 52 -19.34 -13.23 2.28
CA SER A 52 -19.91 -13.57 0.96
C SER A 52 -21.11 -12.71 0.56
N SER A 53 -21.95 -12.33 1.53
CA SER A 53 -23.15 -11.51 1.31
C SER A 53 -22.89 -10.00 1.38
N TYR A 54 -21.65 -9.58 1.66
CA TYR A 54 -21.29 -8.17 1.70
C TYR A 54 -21.30 -7.59 0.29
N TRP A 55 -21.34 -6.26 0.21
CA TRP A 55 -21.51 -5.53 -1.03
C TRP A 55 -20.42 -4.49 -1.23
N PHE A 56 -19.93 -4.38 -2.46
CA PHE A 56 -19.29 -3.18 -2.95
C PHE A 56 -20.33 -2.20 -3.48
N CYS A 57 -20.12 -0.92 -3.20
CA CYS A 57 -20.85 0.21 -3.77
C CYS A 57 -19.85 1.23 -4.30
N HIS A 58 -19.93 1.58 -5.58
CA HIS A 58 -19.10 2.62 -6.21
C HIS A 58 -19.94 3.36 -7.24
N LEU A 59 -20.01 4.69 -7.20
CA LEU A 59 -20.83 5.52 -8.09
C LEU A 59 -22.26 4.98 -8.32
N PHE A 60 -22.88 4.47 -7.26
CA PHE A 60 -24.22 3.85 -7.28
C PHE A 60 -24.36 2.56 -8.13
N ALA A 61 -23.25 1.94 -8.50
CA ALA A 61 -23.19 0.54 -8.93
C ALA A 61 -22.99 -0.36 -7.71
N TYR A 62 -23.62 -1.54 -7.73
CA TYR A 62 -23.68 -2.44 -6.58
C TYR A 62 -23.35 -3.88 -7.00
N SER A 63 -22.44 -4.52 -6.28
CA SER A 63 -22.06 -5.91 -6.53
C SER A 63 -21.79 -6.64 -5.23
N GLN A 64 -22.35 -7.85 -5.05
CA GLN A 64 -21.99 -8.70 -3.93
C GLN A 64 -20.60 -9.30 -4.11
N LEU A 65 -19.90 -9.53 -3.00
CA LEU A 65 -18.58 -10.16 -3.00
C LEU A 65 -18.63 -11.57 -3.59
N ASN A 66 -19.66 -12.37 -3.29
CA ASN A 66 -19.86 -13.70 -3.89
C ASN A 66 -20.32 -13.67 -5.36
N GLY A 67 -20.65 -12.50 -5.89
CA GLY A 67 -20.92 -12.30 -7.32
C GLY A 67 -19.67 -11.96 -8.12
N GLY A 68 -18.56 -11.62 -7.46
CA GLY A 68 -17.26 -11.39 -8.07
C GLY A 68 -16.40 -12.66 -8.12
N THR A 69 -15.16 -12.51 -8.58
CA THR A 69 -14.18 -13.61 -8.65
C THR A 69 -13.20 -13.50 -7.49
N VAL A 70 -13.10 -14.54 -6.65
CA VAL A 70 -12.06 -14.61 -5.61
C VAL A 70 -10.73 -14.95 -6.29
N LEU A 71 -9.75 -14.05 -6.20
CA LEU A 71 -8.42 -14.23 -6.78
C LEU A 71 -7.46 -14.89 -5.79
N SER A 72 -7.59 -14.58 -4.50
CA SER A 72 -6.84 -15.22 -3.41
C SER A 72 -7.58 -15.11 -2.08
N GLY A 73 -7.24 -15.98 -1.12
CA GLY A 73 -7.89 -16.00 0.20
C GLY A 73 -9.26 -16.68 0.19
N SER A 74 -10.13 -16.29 1.14
CA SER A 74 -11.47 -16.89 1.32
C SER A 74 -12.49 -15.87 1.79
N LEU A 75 -13.72 -15.95 1.25
CA LEU A 75 -14.87 -15.16 1.72
C LEU A 75 -15.38 -15.60 3.10
N ASN A 76 -14.97 -16.77 3.59
CA ASN A 76 -15.06 -17.09 5.02
C ASN A 76 -13.77 -16.60 5.70
N LEU A 77 -13.69 -15.29 5.88
CA LEU A 77 -12.49 -14.53 6.15
C LEU A 77 -12.05 -14.70 7.61
N ALA A 78 -10.98 -15.47 7.83
CA ALA A 78 -10.43 -15.73 9.16
C ALA A 78 -9.88 -14.45 9.83
N SER A 79 -9.72 -14.48 11.15
CA SER A 79 -9.04 -13.42 11.90
C SER A 79 -7.65 -13.14 11.32
N GLY A 80 -7.34 -11.88 11.03
CA GLY A 80 -6.06 -11.44 10.47
C GLY A 80 -5.79 -11.87 9.03
N ALA A 81 -6.78 -12.46 8.34
CA ALA A 81 -6.62 -12.92 6.97
C ALA A 81 -7.10 -11.87 5.95
N ASP A 82 -6.60 -12.03 4.72
CA ASP A 82 -7.00 -11.27 3.55
C ASP A 82 -7.83 -12.12 2.58
N VAL A 83 -8.69 -11.44 1.82
CA VAL A 83 -9.28 -11.97 0.59
C VAL A 83 -9.17 -10.93 -0.50
N VAL A 84 -8.71 -11.34 -1.69
CA VAL A 84 -8.69 -10.49 -2.88
C VAL A 84 -9.83 -10.91 -3.79
N VAL A 85 -10.69 -9.96 -4.13
CA VAL A 85 -11.86 -10.17 -4.98
C VAL A 85 -11.80 -9.22 -6.16
N GLN A 86 -11.96 -9.75 -7.37
CA GLN A 86 -12.27 -8.95 -8.53
C GLN A 86 -13.79 -8.68 -8.55
N SER A 87 -14.17 -7.41 -8.50
CA SER A 87 -15.55 -6.96 -8.56
C SER A 87 -16.21 -7.35 -9.89
N SER A 88 -17.50 -7.73 -9.84
CA SER A 88 -18.30 -8.02 -11.04
C SER A 88 -18.81 -6.77 -11.76
N THR A 89 -18.49 -5.58 -11.23
CA THR A 89 -18.79 -4.29 -11.83
C THR A 89 -17.50 -3.50 -12.02
N ASN A 90 -17.39 -2.80 -13.15
CA ASN A 90 -16.17 -2.06 -13.49
C ASN A 90 -16.08 -0.74 -12.74
N PHE A 91 -14.96 -0.50 -12.06
CA PHE A 91 -14.68 0.75 -11.39
C PHE A 91 -14.31 1.85 -12.40
N ASN A 92 -14.57 3.11 -12.02
CA ASN A 92 -14.06 4.25 -12.77
C ASN A 92 -12.64 4.59 -12.27
N ALA A 93 -11.63 4.30 -13.10
CA ALA A 93 -10.23 4.56 -12.76
C ALA A 93 -9.86 6.04 -12.65
N THR A 94 -10.61 6.94 -13.29
CA THR A 94 -10.35 8.39 -13.22
C THR A 94 -10.82 8.98 -11.91
N ALA A 95 -12.06 8.70 -11.49
CA ALA A 95 -12.62 9.19 -10.23
C ALA A 95 -13.81 8.32 -9.81
N SER A 96 -13.80 7.86 -8.56
CA SER A 96 -14.87 7.06 -7.98
C SER A 96 -14.74 7.03 -6.45
N ASP A 97 -15.81 6.59 -5.79
CA ASP A 97 -15.78 6.05 -4.44
C ASP A 97 -15.76 4.51 -4.46
N LEU A 98 -15.46 3.89 -3.33
CA LEU A 98 -15.73 2.49 -3.05
C LEU A 98 -16.10 2.34 -1.57
N GLY A 99 -17.35 1.94 -1.32
CA GLY A 99 -17.84 1.57 0.00
C GLY A 99 -18.03 0.06 0.13
N LEU A 100 -17.68 -0.49 1.29
CA LEU A 100 -17.97 -1.86 1.70
C LEU A 100 -19.18 -1.86 2.63
N TYR A 101 -20.16 -2.72 2.38
CA TYR A 101 -21.41 -2.78 3.14
C TYR A 101 -21.76 -4.20 3.58
N GLN A 102 -22.24 -4.36 4.81
CA GLN A 102 -22.71 -5.65 5.35
C GLN A 102 -24.13 -6.04 4.88
N SER A 103 -24.87 -5.10 4.28
CA SER A 103 -26.23 -5.31 3.76
C SER A 103 -26.50 -4.33 2.62
N PRO A 104 -27.51 -4.59 1.75
CA PRO A 104 -27.81 -3.72 0.59
C PRO A 104 -28.54 -2.41 0.99
N SER A 105 -28.18 -1.82 2.13
CA SER A 105 -28.73 -0.56 2.65
C SER A 105 -27.74 0.59 2.45
N PHE A 106 -27.51 0.96 1.18
CA PHE A 106 -26.39 1.84 0.79
C PHE A 106 -26.46 3.28 1.33
N GLY A 107 -27.63 3.73 1.79
CA GLY A 107 -27.80 5.02 2.47
C GLY A 107 -27.57 4.99 3.99
N SER A 108 -27.25 3.84 4.58
CA SER A 108 -27.12 3.65 6.03
C SER A 108 -25.66 3.64 6.47
N SER A 109 -25.30 4.54 7.38
CA SER A 109 -23.97 4.56 8.03
C SER A 109 -23.70 3.32 8.90
N THR A 110 -24.76 2.67 9.38
CA THR A 110 -24.67 1.39 10.11
C THR A 110 -24.39 0.23 9.16
N ALA A 111 -24.88 0.28 7.92
CA ALA A 111 -24.64 -0.76 6.94
C ALA A 111 -23.27 -0.64 6.27
N MET A 112 -22.75 0.59 6.12
CA MET A 112 -21.39 0.81 5.65
C MET A 112 -20.39 0.33 6.69
N LEU A 113 -19.41 -0.45 6.27
CA LEU A 113 -18.28 -0.89 7.09
C LEU A 113 -17.08 -0.01 6.86
N ASP A 114 -16.79 0.30 5.60
CA ASP A 114 -15.59 1.02 5.19
C ASP A 114 -15.81 1.82 3.90
N PHE A 115 -14.92 2.76 3.63
CA PHE A 115 -15.02 3.68 2.51
C PHE A 115 -13.64 4.23 2.09
N THR A 116 -13.46 4.36 0.78
CA THR A 116 -12.38 5.14 0.18
C THR A 116 -12.87 5.84 -1.09
N GLN A 117 -12.14 6.87 -1.56
CA GLN A 117 -12.41 7.50 -2.85
C GLN A 117 -11.15 8.11 -3.45
N TRP A 118 -11.11 8.22 -4.78
CA TRP A 118 -9.97 8.71 -5.54
C TRP A 118 -10.41 9.65 -6.68
N GLY A 119 -9.44 10.42 -7.19
CA GLY A 119 -9.62 11.31 -8.34
C GLY A 119 -10.37 12.62 -8.06
N SER A 120 -11.38 12.59 -7.18
CA SER A 120 -12.12 13.77 -6.74
C SER A 120 -12.82 13.55 -5.40
N GLY A 121 -13.15 14.65 -4.72
CA GLY A 121 -14.06 14.64 -3.56
C GLY A 121 -15.52 14.57 -3.98
N GLY A 122 -16.42 14.18 -3.06
CA GLY A 122 -17.86 14.19 -3.31
C GLY A 122 -18.40 13.03 -4.13
N ASN A 123 -17.65 11.93 -4.27
CA ASN A 123 -18.07 10.79 -5.09
C ASN A 123 -19.11 9.92 -4.35
N GLY A 124 -20.07 9.39 -5.13
CA GLY A 124 -21.06 8.38 -4.70
C GLY A 124 -21.61 8.56 -3.28
N ARG A 125 -21.18 7.68 -2.36
CA ARG A 125 -21.67 7.59 -0.97
C ARG A 125 -20.79 8.30 0.05
N GLU A 126 -19.97 9.27 -0.36
CA GLU A 126 -19.15 10.08 0.58
C GLU A 126 -19.98 10.63 1.74
N ASN A 127 -21.20 11.12 1.47
CA ASN A 127 -22.10 11.65 2.50
C ASN A 127 -22.42 10.62 3.60
N VAL A 128 -22.51 9.33 3.26
CA VAL A 128 -22.74 8.24 4.21
C VAL A 128 -21.48 7.95 5.02
N ALA A 129 -20.31 7.98 4.39
CA ALA A 129 -19.02 7.78 5.06
C ALA A 129 -18.70 8.92 6.04
N VAL A 130 -19.02 10.15 5.66
CA VAL A 130 -18.93 11.34 6.53
C VAL A 130 -19.91 11.22 7.70
N ALA A 131 -21.16 10.83 7.45
CA ALA A 131 -22.14 10.62 8.52
C ALA A 131 -21.76 9.48 9.48
N LYS A 132 -21.02 8.48 8.99
CA LYS A 132 -20.43 7.41 9.81
C LYS A 132 -19.21 7.88 10.62
N GLY A 133 -18.55 8.95 10.20
CA GLY A 133 -17.32 9.47 10.81
C GLY A 133 -16.04 8.76 10.36
N ILE A 134 -16.06 8.02 9.24
CA ILE A 134 -14.88 7.30 8.72
C ILE A 134 -14.19 8.05 7.57
N TRP A 135 -14.78 9.14 7.10
CA TRP A 135 -14.24 9.94 6.01
C TRP A 135 -14.46 11.44 6.24
N THR A 136 -13.56 12.27 5.72
CA THR A 136 -13.69 13.73 5.75
C THR A 136 -14.22 14.22 4.40
N ALA A 137 -15.30 15.01 4.42
CA ALA A 137 -15.96 15.50 3.20
C ALA A 137 -14.98 16.22 2.27
N GLY A 138 -15.05 15.92 0.98
CA GLY A 138 -14.24 16.51 -0.08
C GLY A 138 -12.81 15.95 -0.20
N THR A 139 -12.35 15.11 0.73
CA THR A 139 -10.98 14.57 0.70
C THR A 139 -10.90 13.30 -0.14
N PHE A 140 -9.83 13.09 -0.91
CA PHE A 140 -9.69 11.93 -1.79
C PHE A 140 -8.22 11.53 -1.91
N ILE A 141 -7.97 10.25 -2.25
CA ILE A 141 -6.61 9.74 -2.43
C ILE A 141 -5.95 10.50 -3.58
N ASN A 142 -4.88 11.22 -3.27
CA ASN A 142 -4.09 11.98 -4.23
C ASN A 142 -2.76 11.26 -4.53
N ALA A 143 -2.89 10.02 -4.99
CA ALA A 143 -1.79 9.10 -5.32
C ALA A 143 -2.14 8.33 -6.60
N THR A 144 -1.23 7.49 -7.11
CA THR A 144 -1.50 6.64 -8.27
C THR A 144 -2.04 5.28 -7.82
N PRO A 145 -3.01 4.68 -8.54
CA PRO A 145 -3.42 3.31 -8.25
C PRO A 145 -2.31 2.31 -8.62
N PRO A 146 -2.29 1.10 -8.03
CA PRO A 146 -3.25 0.60 -7.03
C PRO A 146 -3.14 1.37 -5.72
N TYR A 147 -4.25 1.56 -5.02
CA TYR A 147 -4.27 2.25 -3.74
C TYR A 147 -4.15 1.24 -2.61
N GLU A 148 -3.37 1.56 -1.59
CA GLU A 148 -3.13 0.74 -0.40
C GLU A 148 -3.45 1.53 0.86
N PHE A 149 -4.12 0.88 1.80
CA PHE A 149 -4.34 1.38 3.15
C PHE A 149 -3.17 0.98 4.06
N THR A 150 -2.45 1.96 4.58
CA THR A 150 -1.23 1.78 5.40
C THR A 150 -1.49 1.88 6.91
N GLY A 151 -2.75 2.07 7.31
CA GLY A 151 -3.15 2.19 8.70
C GLY A 151 -3.47 0.87 9.40
N THR A 152 -4.04 0.98 10.59
CA THR A 152 -4.51 -0.12 11.42
C THR A 152 -6.05 -0.16 11.51
N SER A 153 -6.60 -1.05 12.35
CA SER A 153 -8.05 -1.21 12.53
C SER A 153 -8.77 0.05 13.03
N THR A 154 -8.05 0.97 13.69
CA THR A 154 -8.58 2.22 14.27
C THR A 154 -8.35 3.46 13.41
N ASP A 155 -7.49 3.38 12.40
CA ASP A 155 -7.10 4.52 11.59
C ASP A 155 -8.15 4.81 10.51
N LEU A 156 -8.48 6.07 10.23
CA LEU A 156 -9.61 6.44 9.37
C LEU A 156 -9.24 7.59 8.43
N GLY A 157 -9.96 7.67 7.32
CA GLY A 157 -9.83 8.75 6.35
C GLY A 157 -8.62 8.61 5.42
N VAL A 158 -8.50 9.60 4.54
CA VAL A 158 -7.56 9.61 3.41
C VAL A 158 -6.08 9.55 3.80
N GLY A 159 -5.71 10.02 5.00
CA GLY A 159 -4.30 10.13 5.42
C GLY A 159 -3.56 8.79 5.59
N PHE A 160 -4.30 7.68 5.54
CA PHE A 160 -3.78 6.32 5.62
C PHE A 160 -3.88 5.58 4.30
N TRP A 161 -4.14 6.30 3.20
CA TRP A 161 -4.19 5.73 1.86
C TRP A 161 -3.08 6.32 1.00
N ASP A 162 -2.34 5.45 0.33
CA ASP A 162 -1.27 5.83 -0.60
C ASP A 162 -1.25 4.88 -1.82
N THR A 163 -0.26 5.01 -2.70
CA THR A 163 0.04 4.03 -3.74
C THR A 163 0.52 2.73 -3.10
N LEU A 164 0.03 1.60 -3.60
CA LEU A 164 0.57 0.28 -3.29
C LEU A 164 2.02 0.24 -3.76
N LEU A 165 2.94 0.29 -2.80
CA LEU A 165 4.35 0.07 -3.07
C LEU A 165 4.57 -1.43 -3.02
N SER A 166 4.46 -2.07 -4.18
CA SER A 166 4.78 -3.48 -4.32
C SER A 166 6.20 -3.70 -3.77
N ILE A 167 6.33 -4.59 -2.80
CA ILE A 167 7.64 -5.09 -2.35
C ILE A 167 8.38 -5.80 -3.51
N ASN A 168 7.68 -6.09 -4.61
CA ASN A 168 8.27 -6.64 -5.84
C ASN A 168 8.80 -5.57 -6.82
N ASP A 169 8.55 -4.27 -6.60
CA ASP A 169 9.18 -3.20 -7.39
C ASP A 169 10.55 -2.76 -6.84
N LEU A 170 11.01 -3.39 -5.75
CA LEU A 170 12.44 -3.54 -5.51
C LEU A 170 12.94 -4.78 -6.26
N ASP A 171 12.70 -4.80 -7.57
CA ASP A 171 13.18 -5.83 -8.45
C ASP A 171 14.73 -5.76 -8.41
N ASN A 172 15.31 -6.65 -7.61
CA ASN A 172 16.67 -7.13 -7.72
C ASN A 172 16.87 -7.87 -9.07
N THR A 173 16.33 -7.35 -10.18
CA THR A 173 16.84 -7.68 -11.51
C THR A 173 18.10 -6.87 -11.70
N THR A 174 19.12 -7.16 -10.90
CA THR A 174 20.44 -6.59 -11.09
C THR A 174 20.92 -7.07 -12.46
N ARG A 175 20.93 -6.17 -13.44
CA ARG A 175 21.32 -6.47 -14.82
C ARG A 175 22.81 -6.79 -14.91
N PHE A 176 23.56 -6.36 -13.90
CA PHE A 176 24.99 -6.55 -13.80
C PHE A 176 25.36 -7.12 -12.44
N ASN A 177 25.99 -8.29 -12.39
CA ASN A 177 26.61 -8.83 -11.20
C ASN A 177 28.09 -8.46 -11.15
N LEU A 178 28.57 -8.04 -9.98
CA LEU A 178 29.96 -7.62 -9.77
C LEU A 178 30.63 -8.51 -8.74
N TYR A 179 31.74 -9.13 -9.10
CA TYR A 179 32.49 -10.00 -8.19
C TYR A 179 34.00 -10.05 -8.50
N PRO A 180 34.85 -10.32 -7.50
CA PRO A 180 34.50 -10.38 -6.08
C PRO A 180 34.20 -8.99 -5.52
N ASN A 181 33.41 -8.94 -4.47
CA ASN A 181 33.19 -7.73 -3.67
C ASN A 181 33.21 -8.13 -2.20
N PRO A 182 34.27 -7.79 -1.43
CA PRO A 182 35.38 -6.90 -1.77
C PRO A 182 36.34 -7.41 -2.86
N THR A 183 37.10 -6.50 -3.50
CA THR A 183 38.15 -6.81 -4.49
C THR A 183 39.48 -6.14 -4.15
N ASN A 184 40.59 -6.69 -4.66
CA ASN A 184 41.93 -6.10 -4.56
C ASN A 184 42.39 -5.41 -5.86
N SER A 185 41.86 -5.81 -7.01
CA SER A 185 42.42 -5.41 -8.32
C SER A 185 41.44 -5.50 -9.47
N ILE A 186 40.63 -6.55 -9.54
CA ILE A 186 39.75 -6.80 -10.68
C ILE A 186 38.31 -6.99 -10.21
N LEU A 187 37.37 -6.29 -10.85
CA LEU A 187 35.93 -6.55 -10.76
C LEU A 187 35.49 -7.25 -12.05
N ASN A 188 35.01 -8.47 -11.95
CA ASN A 188 34.33 -9.15 -13.04
C ASN A 188 32.88 -8.68 -13.09
N ILE A 189 32.35 -8.57 -14.31
CA ILE A 189 30.99 -8.15 -14.60
C ILE A 189 30.29 -9.28 -15.32
N GLU A 190 29.26 -9.83 -14.71
CA GLU A 190 28.36 -10.80 -15.33
C GLU A 190 27.05 -10.12 -15.69
N THR A 191 26.54 -10.38 -16.88
CA THR A 191 25.27 -9.83 -17.36
C THR A 191 24.51 -10.88 -18.16
N GLU A 192 23.20 -10.95 -17.95
CA GLU A 192 22.31 -11.89 -18.65
C GLU A 192 21.82 -11.36 -20.01
N HIS A 193 22.26 -10.16 -20.40
CA HIS A 193 21.81 -9.47 -21.61
C HIS A 193 22.91 -9.35 -22.66
N ASN A 194 22.52 -9.42 -23.95
CA ASN A 194 23.42 -9.33 -25.10
C ASN A 194 23.85 -7.89 -25.41
N GLU A 195 24.31 -7.15 -24.40
CA GLU A 195 24.85 -5.81 -24.62
C GLU A 195 26.16 -5.92 -25.42
N THR A 196 26.49 -4.92 -26.23
CA THR A 196 27.77 -4.91 -26.97
C THR A 196 28.78 -3.99 -26.32
N GLU A 197 28.32 -2.98 -25.59
CA GLU A 197 29.17 -1.94 -25.01
C GLU A 197 28.60 -1.49 -23.67
N LEU A 198 29.45 -1.43 -22.64
CA LEU A 198 29.10 -0.94 -21.31
C LEU A 198 29.98 0.25 -20.92
N LEU A 199 29.36 1.31 -20.41
CA LEU A 199 30.02 2.46 -19.81
C LEU A 199 30.12 2.28 -18.28
N PHE A 200 31.35 2.20 -17.78
CA PHE A 200 31.65 2.12 -16.36
C PHE A 200 32.13 3.46 -15.83
N GLN A 201 31.43 3.99 -14.82
CA GLN A 201 31.83 5.18 -14.08
C GLN A 201 31.98 4.83 -12.60
N VAL A 202 33.16 5.07 -12.03
CA VAL A 202 33.42 4.83 -10.60
C VAL A 202 33.51 6.17 -9.87
N PHE A 203 32.85 6.26 -8.73
CA PHE A 203 32.79 7.43 -7.86
C PHE A 203 33.24 7.07 -6.45
N ASP A 204 33.93 8.01 -5.79
CA ASP A 204 34.14 7.93 -4.34
C ASP A 204 32.87 8.32 -3.55
N LEU A 205 32.93 8.20 -2.21
CA LEU A 205 31.79 8.54 -1.33
C LEU A 205 31.40 10.02 -1.36
N LEU A 206 32.27 10.91 -1.86
CA LEU A 206 31.97 12.33 -2.02
C LEU A 206 31.38 12.65 -3.40
N GLY A 207 31.16 11.62 -4.23
CA GLY A 207 30.62 11.75 -5.57
C GLY A 207 31.65 12.18 -6.62
N LYS A 208 32.94 12.22 -6.29
CA LYS A 208 33.98 12.53 -7.28
C LYS A 208 34.17 11.33 -8.21
N GLN A 209 34.07 11.56 -9.51
CA GLN A 209 34.34 10.54 -10.52
C GLN A 209 35.85 10.23 -10.57
N ILE A 210 36.19 8.97 -10.35
CA ILE A 210 37.56 8.45 -10.31
C ILE A 210 37.91 7.72 -11.61
N LEU A 211 36.95 7.00 -12.19
CA LEU A 211 37.14 6.24 -13.42
C LEU A 211 35.96 6.47 -14.35
N ASN A 212 36.23 6.53 -15.65
CA ASN A 212 35.24 6.54 -16.71
C ASN A 212 35.76 5.74 -17.91
N LYS A 213 35.19 4.57 -18.18
CA LYS A 213 35.70 3.65 -19.18
C LYS A 213 34.57 2.93 -19.90
N THR A 214 34.69 2.88 -21.21
CA THR A 214 33.80 2.08 -22.06
C THR A 214 34.47 0.74 -22.37
N ILE A 215 33.74 -0.36 -22.23
CA ILE A 215 34.24 -1.72 -22.47
C ILE A 215 33.30 -2.44 -23.44
N ASP A 216 33.88 -3.00 -24.49
CA ASP A 216 33.21 -3.96 -25.38
C ASP A 216 33.19 -5.33 -24.69
N ILE A 217 32.00 -5.80 -24.33
CA ILE A 217 31.85 -7.02 -23.54
C ILE A 217 32.01 -8.31 -24.35
N GLN A 218 32.09 -8.24 -25.68
CA GLN A 218 32.44 -9.40 -26.49
C GLN A 218 33.93 -9.77 -26.37
N ALA A 219 34.77 -8.83 -25.94
CA ALA A 219 36.20 -9.03 -25.78
C ALA A 219 36.61 -9.28 -24.31
N LEU A 220 36.07 -8.53 -23.35
CA LEU A 220 36.44 -8.61 -21.92
C LEU A 220 35.30 -8.19 -21.00
N SER A 221 35.04 -8.98 -19.94
CA SER A 221 33.99 -8.73 -18.94
C SER A 221 34.55 -8.34 -17.56
N TYR A 222 35.63 -7.56 -17.53
CA TYR A 222 36.24 -7.12 -16.27
C TYR A 222 36.66 -5.65 -16.28
N LEU A 223 36.69 -5.04 -15.10
CA LEU A 223 37.22 -3.71 -14.83
C LEU A 223 38.42 -3.82 -13.88
N ASP A 224 39.56 -3.27 -14.30
CA ASP A 224 40.74 -3.12 -13.46
C ASP A 224 40.57 -1.89 -12.54
N VAL A 225 40.70 -2.13 -11.24
CA VAL A 225 40.60 -1.17 -10.15
C VAL A 225 41.85 -1.20 -9.25
N THR A 226 42.97 -1.75 -9.75
CA THR A 226 44.23 -1.90 -9.00
C THR A 226 44.75 -0.56 -8.47
N ASP A 227 44.64 0.49 -9.28
CA ASP A 227 45.13 1.83 -8.94
C ASP A 227 44.22 2.59 -7.95
N LEU A 228 43.10 2.00 -7.53
CA LEU A 228 42.24 2.58 -6.51
C LEU A 228 42.80 2.29 -5.10
N ASN A 229 42.80 3.33 -4.26
CA ASN A 229 43.07 3.18 -2.84
C ASN A 229 41.99 2.31 -2.16
N SER A 230 42.33 1.71 -1.01
CA SER A 230 41.38 0.98 -0.19
C SER A 230 40.22 1.89 0.25
N GLY A 231 38.98 1.44 0.09
CA GLY A 231 37.80 2.24 0.38
C GLY A 231 36.50 1.71 -0.23
N ILE A 232 35.42 2.45 0.01
CA ILE A 232 34.10 2.18 -0.56
C ILE A 232 33.88 3.05 -1.78
N TYR A 233 33.38 2.44 -2.85
CA TYR A 233 33.12 3.10 -4.12
C TYR A 233 31.72 2.79 -4.63
N LEU A 234 31.18 3.70 -5.43
CA LEU A 234 29.98 3.47 -6.23
C LEU A 234 30.40 3.31 -7.69
N ILE A 235 29.88 2.30 -8.35
CA ILE A 235 30.08 2.06 -9.77
C ILE A 235 28.73 2.14 -10.48
N LYS A 236 28.63 3.06 -11.43
CA LYS A 236 27.50 3.18 -12.35
C LYS A 236 27.86 2.47 -13.65
N ILE A 237 27.00 1.56 -14.08
CA ILE A 237 27.13 0.76 -15.29
C ILE A 237 26.00 1.17 -16.22
N SER A 238 26.31 1.68 -17.40
CA SER A 238 25.30 2.13 -18.37
C SER A 238 25.39 1.32 -19.66
N ALA A 239 24.23 0.89 -20.16
CA ALA A 239 24.02 0.18 -21.43
C ALA A 239 22.89 0.89 -22.19
N GLY A 240 23.25 1.67 -23.20
CA GLY A 240 22.32 2.58 -23.88
C GLY A 240 21.66 3.56 -22.89
N ASP A 241 20.33 3.63 -22.92
CA ASP A 241 19.54 4.54 -22.07
C ASP A 241 19.31 4.04 -20.63
N LYS A 242 19.81 2.85 -20.31
CA LYS A 242 19.61 2.23 -19.00
C LYS A 242 20.91 2.22 -18.20
N SER A 243 20.83 2.51 -16.90
CA SER A 243 21.98 2.44 -16.00
C SER A 243 21.64 1.86 -14.64
N GLU A 244 22.58 1.12 -14.06
CA GLU A 244 22.51 0.56 -12.71
C GLU A 244 23.69 1.08 -11.88
N THR A 245 23.47 1.35 -10.58
CA THR A 245 24.55 1.75 -9.67
C THR A 245 24.73 0.71 -8.58
N LYS A 246 25.94 0.20 -8.43
CA LYS A 246 26.32 -0.77 -7.39
C LYS A 246 27.40 -0.21 -6.47
N ARG A 247 27.41 -0.69 -5.23
CA ARG A 247 28.48 -0.41 -4.26
C ARG A 247 29.49 -1.55 -4.25
N PHE A 248 30.78 -1.23 -4.28
CA PHE A 248 31.83 -2.21 -4.03
C PHE A 248 32.89 -1.70 -3.06
N ILE A 249 33.62 -2.64 -2.46
CA ILE A 249 34.69 -2.40 -1.49
C ILE A 249 36.02 -2.76 -2.16
N LYS A 250 36.95 -1.81 -2.18
CA LYS A 250 38.35 -2.01 -2.54
C LYS A 250 39.15 -2.23 -1.26
N ASN A 251 39.81 -3.38 -1.16
CA ASN A 251 40.76 -3.66 -0.07
C ASN A 251 42.10 -2.98 -0.33
#